data_AF-A0A3M1D767-F1
#
_entry.id   AF-A0A3M1D767-F1
#
_cell.length_a   1.000
_cell.length_b   1.000
_cell.length_c   1.000
_cell.angle_alpha   90.00
_cell.angle_beta   90.00
_cell.angle_gamma   90.00
#
_symmetry.space_group_name_H-M   'P 1'
#
loop_
_entity.id
_entity.type
_entity.pdbx_description
1 polymer ?
#
loop_
_entity_poly.entity_id
_entity_poly.type
_entity_poly.pdbx_seq_one_letter_code
_entity_poly.pdbx_strand_id
1 'polypeptide(L)'
;MFGILFASLIACGGKTPPNSSGDAAASSGAGASAVTGDFPTDAASRAFVEALTARTVTDFHAVDSGGAQVILSTLQFQGDNTWVAEGYVDAGEEQMECSERGTWTMEPARSPTEATIEWVIGSTDCIGRSEGDTTRALVTITGDDVEFALR
;
A
#
# COMPACT_ATOMS: atom_id res chain seq x y z
N MET A 1 52.90 1.47 21.18
CA MET A 1 54.10 1.87 20.42
C MET A 1 53.96 1.27 19.03
N PHE A 2 54.21 2.07 17.98
CA PHE A 2 53.78 1.94 16.56
C PHE A 2 52.26 2.22 16.36
N GLY A 3 51.79 3.35 15.83
CA GLY A 3 52.43 4.47 15.14
C GLY A 3 52.59 4.19 13.65
N ILE A 4 51.75 4.82 12.81
CA ILE A 4 52.13 5.57 11.59
C ILE A 4 50.86 6.23 11.01
N LEU A 5 50.91 7.57 10.99
CA LEU A 5 50.08 8.46 10.18
C LEU A 5 50.47 8.33 8.70
N PHE A 6 49.51 8.50 7.79
CA PHE A 6 49.76 9.16 6.51
C PHE A 6 48.60 10.10 6.18
N ALA A 7 48.91 11.40 6.19
CA ALA A 7 48.13 12.44 5.55
C ALA A 7 48.95 12.95 4.37
N SER A 8 48.33 13.11 3.20
CA SER A 8 48.83 13.99 2.14
C SER A 8 47.64 14.53 1.33
N LEU A 9 47.52 15.85 1.34
CA LEU A 9 46.66 16.68 0.52
C LEU A 9 47.06 16.63 -0.97
N ILE A 10 46.08 16.70 -1.87
CA ILE A 10 46.24 17.36 -3.17
C ILE A 10 45.02 18.27 -3.38
N ALA A 11 45.29 19.57 -3.44
CA ALA A 11 44.39 20.61 -3.91
C ALA A 11 44.88 21.06 -5.30
N CYS A 12 43.99 21.11 -6.29
CA CYS A 12 44.11 21.95 -7.49
C CYS A 12 42.71 22.16 -8.08
N GLY A 13 42.28 23.42 -8.16
CA GLY A 13 41.01 23.81 -8.77
C GLY A 13 41.08 23.96 -10.30
N GLY A 14 39.90 23.96 -10.93
CA GLY A 14 39.69 24.56 -12.25
C GLY A 14 38.81 23.76 -13.23
N LYS A 15 37.57 24.25 -13.41
CA LYS A 15 36.77 24.29 -14.66
C LYS A 15 36.03 23.02 -15.15
N THR A 16 34.69 23.06 -15.03
CA THR A 16 33.62 22.17 -15.58
C THR A 16 33.39 22.40 -17.10
N PRO A 17 32.67 21.53 -17.85
CA PRO A 17 32.75 20.07 -18.10
C PRO A 17 32.88 19.75 -19.62
N PRO A 18 32.79 18.48 -20.07
CA PRO A 18 31.48 17.99 -20.55
C PRO A 18 31.18 16.51 -20.24
N ASN A 19 29.88 16.25 -20.11
CA ASN A 19 29.15 15.03 -20.47
C ASN A 19 29.91 13.69 -20.43
N SER A 20 29.57 12.85 -19.46
CA SER A 20 29.51 11.41 -19.69
C SER A 20 28.34 10.82 -18.91
N SER A 21 27.49 10.19 -19.69
CA SER A 21 26.33 9.40 -19.32
C SER A 21 26.69 8.41 -18.23
N GLY A 22 25.91 8.46 -17.15
CA GLY A 22 25.79 7.38 -16.19
C GLY A 22 24.31 7.29 -15.88
N ASP A 23 23.66 6.29 -16.46
CA ASP A 23 22.27 5.94 -16.23
C ASP A 23 21.99 5.85 -14.73
N ALA A 24 21.44 6.93 -14.17
CA ALA A 24 20.65 6.84 -12.97
C ALA A 24 19.36 6.15 -13.41
N ALA A 25 19.28 4.85 -13.17
CA ALA A 25 18.03 4.13 -13.19
C ALA A 25 17.04 4.95 -12.36
N ALA A 26 16.12 5.62 -13.05
CA ALA A 26 14.96 6.20 -12.44
C ALA A 26 14.25 5.03 -11.79
N SER A 27 14.39 4.91 -10.48
CA SER A 27 13.44 4.18 -9.68
C SER A 27 12.12 4.84 -9.97
N SER A 28 11.34 4.24 -10.86
CA SER A 28 9.93 4.48 -11.03
C SER A 28 9.27 4.06 -9.72
N GLY A 29 9.45 4.86 -8.67
CA GLY A 29 8.53 4.85 -7.55
C GLY A 29 7.18 5.14 -8.19
N ALA A 30 6.29 4.15 -8.15
CA ALA A 30 4.87 4.38 -8.34
C ALA A 30 4.57 5.65 -7.56
N GLY A 31 4.23 6.72 -8.29
CA GLY A 31 4.14 8.04 -7.70
C GLY A 31 3.19 7.94 -6.51
N ALA A 32 3.66 8.31 -5.33
CA ALA A 32 2.80 8.34 -4.15
C ALA A 32 1.56 9.14 -4.54
N SER A 33 0.41 8.48 -4.57
CA SER A 33 -0.86 9.13 -4.88
C SER A 33 -1.04 10.24 -3.86
N ALA A 34 -1.32 11.46 -4.34
CA ALA A 34 -1.56 12.58 -3.44
C ALA A 34 -2.72 12.23 -2.50
N VAL A 35 -2.52 12.42 -1.19
CA VAL A 35 -3.57 12.22 -0.19
C VAL A 35 -4.52 13.42 -0.27
N THR A 36 -5.73 13.21 -0.78
CA THR A 36 -6.78 14.21 -0.99
C THR A 36 -8.08 13.88 -0.25
N GLY A 37 -8.17 12.69 0.34
CA GLY A 37 -9.32 12.21 1.08
C GLY A 37 -9.51 12.88 2.44
N ASP A 38 -10.69 12.69 3.00
CA ASP A 38 -11.03 13.05 4.37
C ASP A 38 -10.49 12.00 5.33
N PHE A 39 -9.36 12.31 5.94
CA PHE A 39 -8.68 11.48 6.94
C PHE A 39 -8.39 12.30 8.20
N PRO A 40 -8.24 11.64 9.37
CA PRO A 40 -7.74 12.31 10.55
C PRO A 40 -6.40 13.01 10.26
N THR A 41 -6.25 14.24 10.74
CA THR A 41 -5.19 15.17 10.30
C THR A 41 -3.93 15.16 11.19
N ASP A 42 -3.92 14.34 12.24
CA ASP A 42 -2.76 14.20 13.12
C ASP A 42 -1.58 13.52 12.39
N ALA A 43 -0.38 13.69 12.94
CA ALA A 43 0.84 13.25 12.29
C ALA A 43 0.92 11.73 12.10
N ALA A 44 0.37 10.93 13.03
CA ALA A 44 0.38 9.48 12.92
C ALA A 44 -0.59 9.02 11.82
N SER A 45 -1.79 9.59 11.78
CA SER A 45 -2.79 9.27 10.76
C SER A 45 -2.32 9.60 9.35
N ARG A 46 -1.70 10.76 9.13
CA ARG A 46 -1.13 11.10 7.81
C ARG A 46 -0.04 10.11 7.39
N ALA A 47 0.88 9.77 8.29
CA ALA A 47 1.94 8.82 8.01
C ALA A 47 1.39 7.42 7.71
N PHE A 48 0.33 7.00 8.41
CA PHE A 48 -0.35 5.73 8.13
C PHE A 48 -1.01 5.73 6.74
N VAL A 49 -1.73 6.80 6.36
CA VAL A 49 -2.35 6.90 5.02
C VAL A 49 -1.30 6.89 3.92
N GLU A 50 -0.23 7.67 4.07
CA GLU A 50 0.90 7.68 3.12
C GLU A 50 1.53 6.28 3.00
N ALA A 51 1.70 5.57 4.11
CA ALA A 51 2.23 4.22 4.10
C ALA A 51 1.27 3.22 3.43
N LEU A 52 -0.01 3.20 3.81
CA LEU A 52 -0.97 2.23 3.28
C LEU A 52 -1.20 2.43 1.78
N THR A 53 -1.34 3.68 1.34
CA THR A 53 -1.66 4.01 -0.06
C THR A 53 -0.48 3.87 -1.02
N ALA A 54 0.75 3.75 -0.50
CA ALA A 54 1.93 3.44 -1.27
C ALA A 54 2.11 1.94 -1.57
N ARG A 55 1.18 1.09 -1.11
CA ARG A 55 1.29 -0.38 -1.18
C ARG A 55 0.15 -1.00 -1.98
N THR A 56 0.44 -2.15 -2.56
CA THR A 56 -0.55 -3.09 -3.08
C THR A 56 -0.51 -4.31 -2.17
N VAL A 57 -1.63 -4.60 -1.53
CA VAL A 57 -1.83 -5.83 -0.77
C VAL A 57 -2.05 -6.96 -1.76
N THR A 58 -1.43 -8.11 -1.51
CA THR A 58 -1.56 -9.30 -2.36
C THR A 58 -2.11 -10.46 -1.55
N ASP A 59 -2.75 -11.40 -2.23
CA ASP A 59 -3.30 -12.63 -1.64
C ASP A 59 -4.21 -12.38 -0.42
N PHE A 60 -5.06 -11.34 -0.49
CA PHE A 60 -6.02 -11.07 0.58
C PHE A 60 -7.22 -12.00 0.45
N HIS A 61 -7.44 -12.84 1.46
CA HIS A 61 -8.60 -13.73 1.52
C HIS A 61 -9.78 -12.99 2.13
N ALA A 62 -10.76 -12.65 1.29
CA ALA A 62 -11.96 -11.97 1.77
C ALA A 62 -12.87 -12.98 2.49
N VAL A 63 -13.48 -12.53 3.60
CA VAL A 63 -14.49 -13.33 4.29
C VAL A 63 -15.77 -13.29 3.47
N ASP A 64 -16.27 -14.46 3.10
CA ASP A 64 -17.57 -14.65 2.48
C ASP A 64 -18.44 -15.60 3.33
N SER A 65 -19.74 -15.35 3.31
CA SER A 65 -20.77 -16.17 3.94
C SER A 65 -21.31 -17.27 3.01
N GLY A 66 -21.05 -17.17 1.69
CA GLY A 66 -21.54 -18.06 0.64
C GLY A 66 -20.75 -19.36 0.45
N GLY A 67 -19.65 -19.57 1.18
CA GLY A 67 -18.86 -20.80 1.16
C GLY A 67 -17.88 -20.93 0.00
N ALA A 68 -17.91 -20.03 -1.00
CA ALA A 68 -16.85 -19.88 -1.98
C ALA A 68 -15.74 -18.98 -1.41
N GLN A 69 -14.48 -19.25 -1.75
CA GLN A 69 -13.37 -18.45 -1.27
C GLN A 69 -13.08 -17.33 -2.29
N VAL A 70 -13.17 -16.07 -1.85
CA VAL A 70 -12.77 -14.94 -2.69
C VAL A 70 -11.35 -14.53 -2.32
N ILE A 71 -10.45 -14.55 -3.30
CA ILE A 71 -9.05 -14.18 -3.15
C ILE A 71 -8.82 -12.90 -3.96
N LEU A 72 -8.56 -11.80 -3.27
CA LEU A 72 -8.16 -10.54 -3.88
C LEU A 72 -6.65 -10.57 -4.11
N SER A 73 -6.27 -10.97 -5.32
CA SER A 73 -4.88 -11.04 -5.79
C SER A 73 -4.18 -9.69 -5.66
N THR A 74 -4.91 -8.60 -5.87
CA THR A 74 -4.46 -7.24 -5.56
C THR A 74 -5.55 -6.47 -4.85
N LEU A 75 -5.17 -5.72 -3.82
CA LEU A 75 -6.02 -4.75 -3.13
C LEU A 75 -5.20 -3.49 -2.89
N GLN A 76 -5.70 -2.35 -3.37
CA GLN A 76 -5.03 -1.07 -3.23
C GLN A 76 -5.98 -0.03 -2.65
N PHE A 77 -5.56 0.55 -1.53
CA PHE A 77 -6.19 1.73 -0.94
C PHE A 77 -5.58 2.98 -1.57
N GLN A 78 -6.43 3.95 -1.88
CA GLN A 78 -6.02 5.21 -2.51
C GLN A 78 -6.18 6.39 -1.55
N GLY A 79 -5.37 7.42 -1.79
CA GLY A 79 -5.34 8.63 -0.97
C GLY A 79 -6.58 9.52 -1.06
N ASP A 80 -7.60 9.13 -1.83
CA ASP A 80 -8.85 9.87 -2.06
C ASP A 80 -10.07 9.20 -1.41
N ASN A 81 -9.85 8.36 -0.39
CA ASN A 81 -10.83 7.47 0.24
C ASN A 81 -11.41 6.39 -0.69
N THR A 82 -10.83 6.09 -1.84
CA THR A 82 -11.25 4.95 -2.68
C THR A 82 -10.33 3.75 -2.53
N TRP A 83 -10.84 2.57 -2.90
CA TRP A 83 -10.02 1.37 -3.02
C TRP A 83 -10.45 0.58 -4.26
N VAL A 84 -9.53 -0.22 -4.78
CA VAL A 84 -9.75 -1.14 -5.90
C VAL A 84 -9.12 -2.49 -5.59
N ALA A 85 -9.73 -3.55 -6.07
CA ALA A 85 -9.19 -4.89 -5.99
C ALA A 85 -9.48 -5.68 -7.26
N GLU A 86 -8.55 -6.57 -7.59
CA GLU A 86 -8.69 -7.59 -8.63
C GLU A 86 -8.40 -8.94 -7.99
N GLY A 87 -9.14 -9.96 -8.37
CA GLY A 87 -9.08 -11.25 -7.71
C GLY A 87 -9.82 -12.34 -8.48
N TYR A 88 -10.15 -13.40 -7.77
CA TYR A 88 -10.95 -14.48 -8.29
C TYR A 88 -11.77 -15.15 -7.18
N VAL A 89 -12.88 -15.75 -7.59
CA VAL A 89 -13.66 -16.68 -6.79
C VAL A 89 -13.14 -18.08 -7.06
N ASP A 90 -12.67 -18.76 -6.01
CA ASP A 90 -12.30 -20.17 -6.06
C ASP A 90 -13.53 -21.04 -5.79
N ALA A 91 -13.97 -21.75 -6.84
CA ALA A 91 -15.07 -22.70 -6.82
C ALA A 91 -14.57 -24.15 -6.97
N GLY A 92 -13.39 -24.46 -6.43
CA GLY A 92 -12.81 -25.80 -6.41
C GLY A 92 -11.92 -26.07 -7.63
N GLU A 93 -12.50 -26.59 -8.73
CA GLU A 93 -11.73 -26.90 -9.95
C GLU A 93 -11.64 -25.70 -10.92
N GLU A 94 -12.40 -24.64 -10.66
CA GLU A 94 -12.48 -23.45 -11.50
C GLU A 94 -12.21 -22.18 -10.70
N GLN A 95 -11.48 -21.25 -11.31
CA GLN A 95 -11.28 -19.90 -10.82
C GLN A 95 -12.01 -18.93 -11.76
N MET A 96 -12.83 -18.07 -11.19
CA MET A 96 -13.55 -17.03 -11.92
C MET A 96 -12.98 -15.67 -11.54
N GLU A 97 -12.35 -14.98 -12.48
CA GLU A 97 -11.84 -13.62 -12.29
C GLU A 97 -12.96 -12.68 -11.86
N CYS A 98 -12.65 -11.78 -10.94
CA CYS A 98 -13.57 -10.74 -10.48
C CYS A 98 -12.82 -9.51 -9.96
N SER A 99 -13.52 -8.39 -9.88
CA SER A 99 -13.03 -7.08 -9.49
C SER A 99 -13.96 -6.42 -8.49
N GLU A 100 -13.39 -5.66 -7.57
CA GLU A 100 -14.15 -4.86 -6.60
C GLU A 100 -13.60 -3.45 -6.53
N ARG A 101 -14.47 -2.49 -6.22
CA ARG A 101 -14.06 -1.12 -5.90
C ARG A 101 -15.00 -0.52 -4.88
N GLY A 102 -14.53 0.48 -4.17
CA GLY A 102 -15.40 1.19 -3.23
C GLY A 102 -14.71 2.30 -2.49
N THR A 103 -15.18 2.56 -1.28
CA THR A 103 -14.66 3.61 -0.41
C THR A 103 -14.12 3.05 0.89
N TRP A 104 -13.20 3.78 1.50
CA TRP A 104 -12.64 3.42 2.81
C TRP A 104 -12.45 4.65 3.70
N THR A 105 -12.54 4.41 4.99
CA THR A 105 -12.32 5.39 6.05
C THR A 105 -11.40 4.80 7.11
N MET A 106 -10.90 5.66 8.01
CA MET A 106 -10.08 5.22 9.14
C MET A 106 -10.45 5.96 10.42
N GLU A 107 -10.27 5.28 11.54
CA GLU A 107 -10.14 5.93 12.83
C GLU A 107 -8.78 6.64 12.95
N PRO A 108 -8.61 7.60 13.90
CA PRO A 108 -7.29 8.12 14.21
C PRO A 108 -6.29 6.99 14.43
N ALA A 109 -5.16 7.06 13.74
CA ALA A 109 -4.15 6.02 13.81
C ALA A 109 -3.58 5.92 15.23
N ARG A 110 -3.32 4.69 15.67
CA ARG A 110 -2.67 4.41 16.95
C ARG A 110 -1.17 4.65 16.86
N SER A 111 -0.60 4.47 15.67
CA SER A 111 0.78 4.76 15.34
C SER A 111 0.90 5.03 13.83
N PRO A 112 2.05 5.50 13.32
CA PRO A 112 2.29 5.65 11.89
C PRO A 112 2.09 4.37 11.06
N THR A 113 2.01 3.20 11.68
CA THR A 113 1.88 1.89 11.01
C THR A 113 0.69 1.07 11.51
N GLU A 114 -0.14 1.59 12.40
CA GLU A 114 -1.30 0.86 12.94
C GLU A 114 -2.54 1.75 13.02
N ALA A 115 -3.62 1.36 12.36
CA ALA A 115 -4.92 2.01 12.45
C ALA A 115 -6.07 1.02 12.25
N THR A 116 -7.26 1.34 12.75
CA THR A 116 -8.48 0.64 12.36
C THR A 116 -9.07 1.32 11.14
N ILE A 117 -9.31 0.55 10.09
CA ILE A 117 -9.95 1.02 8.86
C ILE A 117 -11.27 0.27 8.65
N GLU A 118 -12.14 0.90 7.88
CA GLU A 118 -13.38 0.31 7.38
C GLU A 118 -13.48 0.59 5.89
N TRP A 119 -13.83 -0.42 5.10
CA TRP A 119 -14.10 -0.25 3.67
C TRP A 119 -15.41 -0.88 3.27
N VAL A 120 -16.05 -0.23 2.30
CA VAL A 120 -17.38 -0.59 1.79
C VAL A 120 -17.24 -0.91 0.32
N ILE A 121 -17.86 -2.00 -0.13
CA ILE A 121 -17.98 -2.35 -1.55
C ILE A 121 -18.93 -1.35 -2.21
N GLY A 122 -18.42 -0.59 -3.17
CA GLY A 122 -19.24 0.29 -4.00
C GLY A 122 -19.72 -0.39 -5.29
N SER A 123 -18.91 -1.29 -5.85
CA SER A 123 -19.26 -2.14 -7.00
C SER A 123 -18.42 -3.41 -6.98
N THR A 124 -19.01 -4.54 -7.36
CA THR A 124 -18.36 -5.86 -7.42
C THR A 124 -19.01 -6.74 -8.48
N ASP A 125 -18.22 -7.56 -9.15
CA ASP A 125 -18.70 -8.71 -9.93
C ASP A 125 -18.26 -10.05 -9.31
N CYS A 126 -17.68 -10.03 -8.10
CA CYS A 126 -17.32 -11.23 -7.35
C CYS A 126 -18.56 -11.93 -6.82
N ILE A 127 -18.78 -13.17 -7.25
CA ILE A 127 -19.88 -14.01 -6.77
C ILE A 127 -19.80 -14.15 -5.23
N GLY A 128 -20.95 -13.99 -4.57
CA GLY A 128 -21.06 -14.07 -3.11
C GLY A 128 -20.87 -12.73 -2.40
N ARG A 129 -20.43 -11.68 -3.10
CA ARG A 129 -20.22 -10.35 -2.54
C ARG A 129 -21.21 -9.35 -3.11
N SER A 130 -21.58 -8.35 -2.31
CA SER A 130 -22.63 -7.38 -2.67
C SER A 130 -22.19 -5.95 -2.42
N GLU A 131 -22.70 -5.03 -3.24
CA GLU A 131 -22.59 -3.59 -2.99
C GLU A 131 -23.17 -3.25 -1.60
N GLY A 132 -22.45 -2.43 -0.85
CA GLY A 132 -22.77 -2.07 0.52
C GLY A 132 -22.16 -2.99 1.58
N ASP A 133 -21.62 -4.15 1.21
CA ASP A 133 -20.90 -5.00 2.16
C ASP A 133 -19.72 -4.24 2.75
N THR A 134 -19.59 -4.34 4.07
CA THR A 134 -18.62 -3.58 4.85
C THR A 134 -17.64 -4.52 5.53
N THR A 135 -16.35 -4.22 5.42
CA THR A 135 -15.31 -4.93 6.16
C THR A 135 -14.56 -3.95 7.04
N ARG A 136 -14.32 -4.35 8.29
CA ARG A 136 -13.56 -3.56 9.26
C ARG A 136 -12.37 -4.37 9.77
N ALA A 137 -11.20 -3.74 9.85
CA ALA A 137 -9.98 -4.40 10.28
C ALA A 137 -9.09 -3.48 11.10
N LEU A 138 -8.34 -4.06 12.03
CA LEU A 138 -7.09 -3.45 12.48
C LEU A 138 -6.01 -3.78 11.46
N VAL A 139 -5.38 -2.74 10.92
CA VAL A 139 -4.32 -2.87 9.93
C VAL A 139 -2.99 -2.55 10.60
N THR A 140 -2.01 -3.43 10.40
CA THR A 140 -0.63 -3.24 10.87
C THR A 140 0.32 -3.33 9.68
N ILE A 141 1.19 -2.33 9.51
CA ILE A 141 2.18 -2.28 8.44
C ILE A 141 3.56 -2.61 9.03
N THR A 142 4.21 -3.66 8.53
CA THR A 142 5.54 -4.08 8.98
C THR A 142 6.45 -4.25 7.77
N GLY A 143 7.37 -3.29 7.57
CA GLY A 143 8.19 -3.28 6.35
C GLY A 143 7.30 -3.10 5.12
N ASP A 144 7.31 -4.08 4.22
CA ASP A 144 6.48 -4.10 3.02
C ASP A 144 5.14 -4.84 3.24
N ASP A 145 5.01 -5.57 4.35
CA ASP A 145 3.84 -6.38 4.65
C ASP A 145 2.70 -5.55 5.27
N VAL A 146 1.47 -5.90 4.92
CA VAL A 146 0.24 -5.32 5.48
C VAL A 146 -0.61 -6.45 6.04
N GLU A 147 -0.77 -6.45 7.37
CA GLU A 147 -1.55 -7.45 8.09
C GLU A 147 -2.94 -6.91 8.44
N PHE A 148 -3.97 -7.72 8.20
CA PHE A 148 -5.37 -7.39 8.51
C PHE A 148 -5.90 -8.31 9.61
N ALA A 149 -6.25 -7.73 10.76
CA ALA A 149 -7.01 -8.42 11.80
C ALA A 149 -8.48 -7.98 11.73
N LEU A 150 -9.30 -8.79 11.07
CA LEU A 150 -10.74 -8.55 10.86
C LEU A 150 -11.50 -8.47 12.20
N ARG A 151 -12.54 -7.62 12.25
CA ARG A 151 -13.32 -7.34 13.47
C ARG A 151 -14.83 -7.44 13.26
#